data_AF-C5K647-F1
#
_entry.id   AF-C5K647-F1
#
_cell.length_a   1.000
_cell.length_b   1.000
_cell.length_c   1.000
_cell.angle_alpha   90.00
_cell.angle_beta   90.00
_cell.angle_gamma   90.00
#
_symmetry.space_group_name_H-M   'P 1'
#
loop_
_entity.id
_entity.type
_entity.pdbx_description
1 polymer ?
#
loop_
_entity_poly.entity_id
_entity_poly.type
_entity_poly.pdbx_seq_one_letter_code
_entity_poly.pdbx_strand_id
1 'polypeptide(L)'
;MDLLREMRSAAGPKETIGLSDDIIEKFLGRDHNLTIAIINAYDVWKTLDGDTTYRIPEGQLIKNICQHWCHFYADDTRNPYIPIGGKGPWIITLHASIHTGQVRNDRSLLGLSLKGSFHGRTFRPAVFSSSCHDTYRKHRCESIITAQSGYSITVTPNDCDELIEVFKQAEEEGKFIECVMIEAVMGEGNPGEKIDPKFYALARELTLKHDSILIIDSVQAGFRCMGVLSIVDYPGYQNLPPPDFEVWSKAINAGQYPVSILAMNERASTYYRHGVYGNTMTGNPRACAVTSAVLKEIYNNPNIRHNILDMGKYAVDQYKRLQDKFPHAVTNVSGTGLLYAVHLHKDIPVVAFTGAEHWLRCHGIGVIHGGENALRFTPHFNVTKEEIDIQIAMLGHMPILKTMLQRVHGANHHNTKSKDTTTQHLAITQLNKGSSVDETSEVGIKVTTSTHVVGGGSTQCYSLNDTINEITKMAEMQTLGYDDINPIKRRKKVGNN
;
A
#
# COMPACT_ATOMS: atom_id res chain seq x y z
N MET A 1 -26.20 12.49 14.95
CA MET A 1 -25.34 13.60 15.40
C MET A 1 -25.27 13.69 16.92
N ASP A 2 -26.40 13.60 17.63
CA ASP A 2 -26.40 13.78 19.10
C ASP A 2 -25.50 12.79 19.84
N LEU A 3 -25.48 11.52 19.41
CA LEU A 3 -24.55 10.50 19.95
C LEU A 3 -23.07 10.90 19.83
N LEU A 4 -22.67 11.51 18.70
CA LEU A 4 -21.31 12.02 18.51
C LEU A 4 -21.03 13.20 19.43
N ARG A 5 -21.99 14.12 19.58
CA ARG A 5 -21.84 15.29 20.45
C ARG A 5 -21.69 14.87 21.91
N GLU A 6 -22.46 13.89 22.35
CA GLU A 6 -22.37 13.32 23.70
C GLU A 6 -20.98 12.73 23.95
N MET A 7 -20.52 11.80 23.11
CA MET A 7 -19.17 11.20 23.24
C MET A 7 -18.06 12.27 23.24
N ARG A 8 -18.14 13.26 22.34
CA ARG A 8 -17.14 14.34 22.23
C ARG A 8 -17.16 15.26 23.44
N SER A 9 -18.33 15.52 24.03
CA SER A 9 -18.46 16.38 25.21
C SER A 9 -17.94 15.73 26.48
N ALA A 10 -17.91 14.39 26.52
CA ALA A 10 -17.41 13.62 27.65
C ALA A 10 -15.87 13.39 27.60
N ALA A 11 -15.22 13.72 26.48
CA ALA A 11 -13.78 13.56 26.30
C ALA A 11 -12.98 14.72 26.91
N GLY A 12 -11.74 14.44 27.31
CA GLY A 12 -10.78 15.47 27.73
C GLY A 12 -10.37 16.43 26.60
N PRO A 13 -9.47 17.39 26.87
CA PRO A 13 -8.93 18.27 25.84
C PRO A 13 -8.40 17.47 24.64
N LYS A 14 -8.92 17.78 23.44
CA LYS A 14 -8.61 17.07 22.20
C LYS A 14 -7.68 17.87 21.30
N GLU A 15 -6.73 17.19 20.68
CA GLU A 15 -5.85 17.68 19.62
C GLU A 15 -6.39 17.23 18.25
N THR A 16 -7.01 16.05 18.18
CA THR A 16 -7.77 15.61 17.01
C THR A 16 -9.16 16.23 17.03
N ILE A 17 -9.43 17.07 16.03
CA ILE A 17 -10.73 17.73 15.87
C ILE A 17 -11.65 16.86 15.00
N GLY A 18 -11.06 16.09 14.07
CA GLY A 18 -11.78 15.24 13.12
C GLY A 18 -12.51 16.03 12.04
N LEU A 19 -13.39 15.37 11.29
CA LEU A 19 -14.27 16.02 10.32
C LEU A 19 -15.30 16.91 11.04
N SER A 20 -15.60 18.08 10.45
CA SER A 20 -16.61 19.01 10.98
C SER A 20 -18.02 18.41 10.97
N ASP A 21 -18.89 18.89 11.86
CA ASP A 21 -20.30 18.46 11.95
C ASP A 21 -21.02 18.61 10.60
N ASP A 22 -20.81 19.73 9.88
CA ASP A 22 -21.40 19.96 8.56
C ASP A 22 -21.00 18.89 7.53
N ILE A 23 -19.75 18.43 7.58
CA ILE A 23 -19.25 17.37 6.69
C ILE A 23 -19.88 16.04 7.09
N ILE A 24 -19.92 15.72 8.38
CA ILE A 24 -20.50 14.48 8.91
C ILE A 24 -21.99 14.41 8.60
N GLU A 25 -22.75 15.50 8.79
CA GLU A 25 -24.19 15.55 8.51
C GLU A 25 -24.49 15.29 7.03
N LYS A 26 -23.68 15.85 6.12
CA LYS A 26 -23.79 15.56 4.68
C LYS A 26 -23.57 14.08 4.38
N PHE A 27 -22.67 13.42 5.10
CA PHE A 27 -22.40 12.00 4.93
C PHE A 27 -23.47 11.11 5.56
N LEU A 28 -24.02 11.49 6.71
CA LEU A 28 -25.12 10.73 7.32
C LEU A 28 -26.35 10.65 6.43
N GLY A 29 -26.60 11.68 5.61
CA GLY A 29 -27.68 11.67 4.63
C GLY A 29 -27.41 10.81 3.39
N ARG A 30 -26.19 10.27 3.22
CA ARG A 30 -25.75 9.58 2.00
C ARG A 30 -25.18 8.18 2.24
N ASP A 31 -24.56 7.95 3.38
CA ASP A 31 -23.93 6.68 3.75
C ASP A 31 -24.53 6.13 5.05
N HIS A 32 -25.29 5.05 4.90
CA HIS A 32 -25.89 4.34 6.02
C HIS A 32 -24.85 3.67 6.93
N ASN A 33 -23.67 3.29 6.39
CA ASN A 33 -22.61 2.66 7.17
C ASN A 33 -22.04 3.62 8.21
N LEU A 34 -21.96 4.92 7.90
CA LEU A 34 -21.53 5.93 8.88
C LEU A 34 -22.50 5.99 10.07
N THR A 35 -23.81 5.85 9.83
CA THR A 35 -24.80 5.79 10.92
C THR A 35 -24.58 4.58 11.81
N ILE A 36 -24.40 3.40 11.20
CA ILE A 36 -24.11 2.14 11.93
C ILE A 36 -22.80 2.27 12.71
N ALA A 37 -21.76 2.84 12.11
CA ALA A 37 -20.47 3.02 12.76
C ALA A 37 -20.56 3.91 14.00
N ILE A 38 -21.33 5.01 13.94
CA ILE A 38 -21.55 5.90 15.09
C ILE A 38 -22.30 5.18 16.21
N ILE A 39 -23.34 4.42 15.88
CA ILE A 39 -24.13 3.67 16.87
C ILE A 39 -23.25 2.62 17.55
N ASN A 40 -22.53 1.81 16.77
CA ASN A 40 -21.63 0.79 17.31
C ASN A 40 -20.53 1.41 18.20
N ALA A 41 -19.95 2.53 17.77
CA ALA A 41 -18.96 3.25 18.56
C ALA A 41 -19.54 3.75 19.90
N TYR A 42 -20.77 4.27 19.87
CA TYR A 42 -21.48 4.75 21.05
C TYR A 42 -21.81 3.61 22.03
N ASP A 43 -22.28 2.48 21.53
CA ASP A 43 -22.58 1.30 22.36
C ASP A 43 -21.32 0.76 23.04
N VAL A 44 -20.20 0.67 22.31
CA VAL A 44 -18.91 0.29 22.91
C VAL A 44 -18.46 1.34 23.91
N TRP A 45 -18.57 2.63 23.59
CA TRP A 45 -18.18 3.73 24.49
C TRP A 45 -18.92 3.67 25.83
N LYS A 46 -20.20 3.30 25.86
CA LYS A 46 -20.95 3.11 27.11
C LYS A 46 -20.43 1.99 28.01
N THR A 47 -19.71 1.01 27.44
CA THR A 47 -19.12 -0.08 28.22
C THR A 47 -17.79 0.32 28.88
N LEU A 48 -17.22 1.47 28.52
CA LEU A 48 -15.94 1.94 29.05
C LEU A 48 -16.12 2.76 30.33
N ASP A 49 -15.20 2.56 31.28
CA ASP A 49 -15.17 3.32 32.53
C ASP A 49 -14.82 4.79 32.28
N GLY A 50 -15.77 5.68 32.57
CA GLY A 50 -15.78 7.06 32.10
C GLY A 50 -15.04 8.09 32.92
N ASP A 51 -14.69 7.77 34.16
CA ASP A 51 -13.99 8.72 35.03
C ASP A 51 -12.46 8.61 34.96
N THR A 52 -11.92 7.54 34.36
CA THR A 52 -10.48 7.25 34.39
C THR A 52 -9.81 7.16 33.01
N THR A 53 -10.56 6.89 31.93
CA THR A 53 -9.94 6.50 30.65
C THR A 53 -9.92 7.61 29.59
N TYR A 54 -11.04 8.27 29.27
CA TYR A 54 -11.13 9.20 28.13
C TYR A 54 -11.25 10.70 28.49
N ARG A 55 -11.26 11.04 29.77
CA ARG A 55 -11.22 12.46 30.25
C ARG A 55 -9.82 13.05 30.30
N ILE A 56 -8.79 12.22 30.12
CA ILE A 56 -7.38 12.64 30.07
C ILE A 56 -7.16 13.44 28.77
N PRO A 57 -6.37 14.54 28.78
CA PRO A 57 -5.98 15.22 27.54
C PRO A 57 -5.40 14.24 26.52
N GLU A 58 -5.81 14.34 25.26
CA GLU A 58 -5.50 13.36 24.21
C GLU A 58 -4.01 13.06 24.09
N GLY A 59 -3.16 14.08 24.07
CA GLY A 59 -1.70 13.89 24.03
C GLY A 59 -1.13 13.12 25.23
N GLN A 60 -1.77 13.20 26.40
CA GLN A 60 -1.39 12.41 27.58
C GLN A 60 -2.01 11.00 27.54
N LEU A 61 -3.23 10.85 27.01
CA LEU A 61 -3.88 9.55 26.83
C LEU A 61 -3.09 8.65 25.86
N ILE A 62 -2.64 9.21 24.72
CA ILE A 62 -1.76 8.52 23.77
C ILE A 62 -0.48 8.06 24.48
N LYS A 63 0.17 8.94 25.25
CA LYS A 63 1.36 8.59 26.01
C LYS A 63 1.10 7.45 27.01
N ASN A 64 0.01 7.52 27.77
CA ASN A 64 -0.33 6.51 28.78
C ASN A 64 -0.60 5.14 28.15
N ILE A 65 -1.37 5.08 27.06
CA ILE A 65 -1.68 3.82 26.38
C ILE A 65 -0.43 3.22 25.74
N CYS A 66 0.44 4.07 25.18
CA CYS A 66 1.67 3.67 24.55
C CYS A 66 2.85 3.49 25.53
N GLN A 67 2.70 3.81 26.82
CA GLN A 67 3.83 3.92 27.76
C GLN A 67 4.60 2.61 27.96
N HIS A 68 3.95 1.47 27.71
CA HIS A 68 4.53 0.14 27.82
C HIS A 68 4.99 -0.45 26.47
N TRP A 69 4.92 0.34 25.39
CA TRP A 69 5.15 -0.10 24.03
C TRP A 69 6.30 0.68 23.40
N CYS A 70 7.19 -0.01 22.70
CA CYS A 70 8.20 0.64 21.87
C CYS A 70 7.56 1.00 20.52
N HIS A 71 7.49 2.29 20.20
CA HIS A 71 6.98 2.78 18.92
C HIS A 71 8.13 3.15 17.99
N PHE A 72 8.22 2.43 16.87
CA PHE A 72 9.26 2.64 15.85
C PHE A 72 8.96 3.79 14.86
N TYR A 73 7.78 4.39 14.94
CA TYR A 73 7.37 5.54 14.13
C TYR A 73 7.63 6.86 14.87
N ALA A 74 8.00 7.89 14.10
CA ALA A 74 8.19 9.25 14.60
C ALA A 74 6.90 9.75 15.27
N ASP A 75 7.03 10.49 16.37
CA ASP A 75 5.91 10.88 17.25
C ASP A 75 4.77 11.58 16.48
N ASP A 76 5.12 12.39 15.50
CA ASP A 76 4.25 13.16 14.60
C ASP A 76 3.55 12.32 13.51
N THR A 77 4.03 11.11 13.23
CA THR A 77 3.42 10.15 12.29
C THR A 77 2.58 9.09 12.99
N ARG A 78 2.58 9.07 14.32
CA ARG A 78 1.73 8.14 15.09
C ARG A 78 0.28 8.53 14.85
N ASN A 79 -0.56 7.52 14.59
CA ASN A 79 -1.97 7.77 14.45
C ASN A 79 -2.51 8.27 15.81
N PRO A 80 -3.00 9.51 15.92
CA PRO A 80 -3.51 10.02 17.19
C PRO A 80 -4.83 9.34 17.58
N TYR A 81 -5.50 8.71 16.60
CA TYR A 81 -6.72 7.95 16.85
C TYR A 81 -6.43 6.62 17.55
N ILE A 82 -6.94 6.52 18.78
CA ILE A 82 -7.08 5.27 19.50
C ILE A 82 -8.47 4.73 19.20
N PRO A 83 -8.60 3.67 18.37
CA PRO A 83 -9.92 3.12 18.08
C PRO A 83 -10.52 2.55 19.36
N ILE A 84 -11.73 3.01 19.69
CA ILE A 84 -12.51 2.55 20.85
C ILE A 84 -12.98 1.09 20.66
N GLY A 85 -12.84 0.56 19.43
CA GLY A 85 -12.90 -0.86 19.11
C GLY A 85 -12.09 -1.20 17.85
N GLY A 86 -11.29 -2.28 17.92
CA GLY A 86 -10.50 -2.84 16.82
C GLY A 86 -9.78 -4.11 17.26
N LYS A 87 -9.75 -5.16 16.42
CA LYS A 87 -9.06 -6.43 16.69
C LYS A 87 -7.80 -6.55 15.83
N GLY A 88 -6.63 -6.70 16.46
CA GLY A 88 -5.43 -7.23 15.83
C GLY A 88 -4.12 -6.55 16.29
N PRO A 89 -3.07 -7.32 16.64
CA PRO A 89 -1.71 -6.77 16.77
C PRO A 89 -1.06 -6.63 15.39
N TRP A 90 -0.37 -5.49 15.18
CA TRP A 90 0.44 -5.21 14.00
C TRP A 90 1.84 -5.77 14.19
N ILE A 91 2.18 -6.84 13.48
CA ILE A 91 3.56 -7.22 13.18
C ILE A 91 3.60 -7.64 11.71
N ILE A 92 4.28 -6.84 10.90
CA ILE A 92 4.64 -7.19 9.52
C ILE A 92 6.09 -7.64 9.59
N THR A 93 6.34 -8.94 9.52
CA THR A 93 7.66 -9.47 9.19
C THR A 93 7.54 -10.29 7.92
N LEU A 94 8.15 -9.79 6.87
CA LEU A 94 8.49 -10.60 5.71
C LEU A 94 9.74 -11.37 6.10
N HIS A 95 9.57 -12.64 6.46
CA HIS A 95 10.65 -13.60 6.35
C HIS A 95 10.39 -14.43 5.11
N ALA A 96 10.98 -14.00 4.00
CA ALA A 96 11.33 -14.91 2.94
C ALA A 96 12.86 -14.89 2.91
N SER A 97 13.50 -15.77 3.69
CA SER A 97 14.84 -16.21 3.28
C SER A 97 14.60 -17.11 2.07
N ILE A 98 14.62 -16.48 0.90
CA ILE A 98 14.48 -17.22 -0.34
C ILE A 98 15.81 -17.91 -0.58
N HIS A 99 15.79 -19.24 -0.68
CA HIS A 99 16.92 -19.96 -1.25
C HIS A 99 16.97 -19.62 -2.73
N THR A 100 17.93 -18.78 -3.09
CA THR A 100 18.18 -18.39 -4.46
C THR A 100 19.10 -19.40 -5.12
N GLY A 101 18.53 -20.30 -5.93
CA GLY A 101 19.28 -21.05 -6.92
C GLY A 101 20.36 -22.00 -6.38
N GLN A 102 21.17 -22.52 -7.31
CA GLN A 102 22.38 -23.24 -6.95
C GLN A 102 23.44 -22.23 -6.49
N VAL A 103 24.09 -22.50 -5.35
CA VAL A 103 25.22 -21.69 -4.88
C VAL A 103 26.36 -21.85 -5.89
N ARG A 104 26.62 -20.80 -6.66
CA ARG A 104 27.78 -20.69 -7.53
C ARG A 104 29.01 -20.34 -6.70
N ASN A 105 29.66 -21.37 -6.15
CA ASN A 105 30.88 -21.22 -5.34
C ASN A 105 32.04 -20.55 -6.11
N ASP A 106 31.91 -20.38 -7.43
CA ASP A 106 32.90 -19.75 -8.32
C ASP A 106 32.72 -18.23 -8.48
N ARG A 107 31.64 -17.62 -7.96
CA ARG A 107 31.34 -16.19 -8.16
C ARG A 107 30.87 -15.51 -6.88
N SER A 108 31.19 -14.22 -6.73
CA SER A 108 30.61 -13.42 -5.65
C SER A 108 29.14 -13.12 -5.93
N LEU A 109 28.30 -13.17 -4.91
CA LEU A 109 26.85 -12.99 -5.01
C LEU A 109 26.46 -11.51 -4.98
N LEU A 110 25.48 -11.15 -5.81
CA LEU A 110 24.77 -9.89 -5.79
C LEU A 110 23.27 -10.13 -5.72
N GLY A 111 22.55 -9.19 -5.14
CA GLY A 111 21.10 -9.07 -5.24
C GLY A 111 20.74 -7.75 -5.90
N LEU A 112 19.77 -7.77 -6.81
CA LEU A 112 19.30 -6.58 -7.52
C LEU A 112 17.90 -6.17 -7.02
N SER A 113 17.71 -4.90 -6.70
CA SER A 113 16.38 -4.30 -6.48
C SER A 113 16.21 -3.00 -7.27
N LEU A 114 15.07 -2.33 -7.12
CA LEU A 114 14.83 -1.05 -7.79
C LEU A 114 15.25 0.14 -6.89
N LYS A 115 15.73 1.22 -7.50
CA LYS A 115 15.95 2.49 -6.79
C LYS A 115 14.63 2.96 -6.19
N GLY A 116 14.64 3.27 -4.90
CA GLY A 116 13.43 3.67 -4.16
C GLY A 116 12.54 2.51 -3.71
N SER A 117 12.93 1.24 -3.91
CA SER A 117 12.11 0.11 -3.46
C SER A 117 12.06 -0.03 -1.93
N PHE A 118 11.04 -0.73 -1.45
CA PHE A 118 10.89 -1.15 -0.07
C PHE A 118 10.35 -2.57 0.04
N HIS A 119 11.17 -3.46 0.61
CA HIS A 119 10.86 -4.88 0.79
C HIS A 119 10.71 -5.28 2.26
N GLY A 120 10.97 -4.37 3.20
CA GLY A 120 10.82 -4.60 4.63
C GLY A 120 12.04 -4.18 5.43
N ARG A 121 11.94 -4.31 6.76
CA ARG A 121 12.97 -3.87 7.72
C ARG A 121 13.64 -5.01 8.48
N THR A 122 13.27 -6.26 8.21
CA THR A 122 14.04 -7.43 8.65
C THR A 122 15.36 -7.49 7.89
N PHE A 123 16.39 -8.14 8.44
CA PHE A 123 17.78 -7.99 7.97
C PHE A 123 17.95 -8.11 6.45
N ARG A 124 17.51 -9.21 5.82
CA ARG A 124 17.68 -9.41 4.37
C ARG A 124 16.79 -8.47 3.53
N PRO A 125 15.48 -8.30 3.79
CA PRO A 125 14.69 -7.29 3.08
C PRO A 125 15.16 -5.84 3.27
N ALA A 126 15.75 -5.50 4.42
CA ALA A 126 16.34 -4.18 4.65
C ALA A 126 17.54 -3.91 3.73
N VAL A 127 18.32 -4.94 3.41
CA VAL A 127 19.42 -4.86 2.44
C VAL A 127 18.92 -4.52 1.02
N PHE A 128 17.71 -4.96 0.66
CA PHE A 128 17.09 -4.65 -0.63
C PHE A 128 16.23 -3.38 -0.64
N SER A 129 15.91 -2.81 0.53
CA SER A 129 15.03 -1.65 0.66
C SER A 129 15.78 -0.35 0.37
N SER A 130 15.97 -0.07 -0.93
CA SER A 130 16.70 1.09 -1.44
C SER A 130 16.24 2.41 -0.84
N SER A 131 14.93 2.58 -0.63
CA SER A 131 14.33 3.79 -0.03
C SER A 131 14.80 4.08 1.41
N CYS A 132 15.38 3.09 2.09
CA CYS A 132 15.87 3.23 3.46
C CYS A 132 17.39 3.39 3.56
N HIS A 133 18.14 3.32 2.45
CA HIS A 133 19.61 3.34 2.46
C HIS A 133 20.18 4.57 3.17
N ASP A 134 19.67 5.77 2.87
CA ASP A 134 20.13 7.00 3.51
C ASP A 134 19.80 7.04 5.00
N THR A 135 18.62 6.57 5.38
CA THR A 135 18.20 6.45 6.77
C THR A 135 19.14 5.51 7.54
N TYR A 136 19.46 4.34 6.97
CA TYR A 136 20.39 3.40 7.60
C TYR A 136 21.80 3.98 7.76
N ARG A 137 22.33 4.69 6.74
CA ARG A 137 23.61 5.41 6.84
C ARG A 137 23.58 6.48 7.91
N LYS A 138 22.56 7.34 7.91
CA LYS A 138 22.36 8.42 8.88
C LYS A 138 22.35 7.90 10.33
N HIS A 139 21.72 6.73 10.54
CA HIS A 139 21.57 6.12 11.87
C HIS A 139 22.61 5.02 12.16
N ARG A 140 23.66 4.89 11.34
CA ARG A 140 24.79 3.96 11.56
C ARG A 140 24.34 2.50 11.77
N CYS A 141 23.42 2.02 10.93
CA CYS A 141 23.01 0.62 10.92
C CYS A 141 24.09 -0.26 10.25
N GLU A 142 25.28 -0.33 10.85
CA GLU A 142 26.51 -0.85 10.22
C GLU A 142 26.38 -2.27 9.64
N SER A 143 25.62 -3.16 10.30
CA SER A 143 25.40 -4.53 9.80
C SER A 143 24.62 -4.55 8.48
N ILE A 144 23.63 -3.67 8.32
CA ILE A 144 22.86 -3.53 7.08
C ILE A 144 23.71 -2.81 6.02
N ILE A 145 24.42 -1.74 6.40
CA ILE A 145 25.29 -0.97 5.49
C ILE A 145 26.40 -1.85 4.90
N THR A 146 27.04 -2.66 5.75
CA THR A 146 28.09 -3.61 5.33
C THR A 146 27.50 -4.64 4.39
N ALA A 147 26.33 -5.21 4.72
CA ALA A 147 25.66 -6.15 3.84
C ALA A 147 25.27 -5.50 2.50
N GLN A 148 24.78 -4.27 2.48
CA GLN A 148 24.43 -3.54 1.25
C GLN A 148 25.65 -3.35 0.34
N SER A 149 26.75 -2.85 0.88
CA SER A 149 27.94 -2.44 0.10
C SER A 149 28.60 -3.60 -0.66
N GLY A 150 28.47 -4.83 -0.15
CA GLY A 150 29.07 -6.02 -0.76
C GLY A 150 28.09 -6.88 -1.57
N TYR A 151 26.81 -6.50 -1.65
CA TYR A 151 25.77 -7.42 -2.12
C TYR A 151 24.63 -6.75 -2.89
N SER A 152 24.12 -5.61 -2.43
CA SER A 152 22.90 -5.00 -2.96
C SER A 152 23.23 -3.97 -4.04
N ILE A 153 22.68 -4.17 -5.24
CA ILE A 153 22.74 -3.21 -6.34
C ILE A 153 21.33 -2.80 -6.75
N THR A 154 21.20 -1.63 -7.39
CA THR A 154 19.89 -1.07 -7.75
C THR A 154 19.84 -0.58 -9.18
N VAL A 155 18.71 -0.78 -9.85
CA VAL A 155 18.39 -0.22 -11.18
C VAL A 155 17.22 0.76 -11.08
N THR A 156 17.17 1.78 -11.93
CA THR A 156 16.04 2.71 -12.00
C THR A 156 14.79 1.95 -12.46
N PRO A 157 13.62 2.14 -11.81
CA PRO A 157 12.37 1.56 -12.28
C PRO A 157 12.13 1.88 -13.76
N ASN A 158 11.72 0.87 -14.54
CA ASN A 158 11.39 0.99 -15.97
C ASN A 158 12.54 1.40 -16.92
N ASP A 159 13.79 1.44 -16.44
CA ASP A 159 14.98 1.67 -17.27
C ASP A 159 15.55 0.34 -17.79
N CYS A 160 15.13 -0.04 -18.98
CA CYS A 160 15.57 -1.27 -19.62
C CYS A 160 17.07 -1.28 -19.96
N ASP A 161 17.64 -0.13 -20.32
CA ASP A 161 19.03 -0.04 -20.75
C ASP A 161 19.96 -0.18 -19.55
N GLU A 162 19.64 0.46 -18.43
CA GLU A 162 20.37 0.29 -17.17
C GLU A 162 20.27 -1.17 -16.67
N LEU A 163 19.12 -1.83 -16.81
CA LEU A 163 18.96 -3.24 -16.43
C LEU A 163 19.87 -4.16 -17.26
N ILE A 164 19.96 -3.95 -18.57
CA ILE A 164 20.84 -4.73 -19.45
C ILE A 164 22.30 -4.51 -19.05
N GLU A 165 22.71 -3.25 -18.85
CA GLU A 165 24.10 -2.92 -18.51
C GLU A 165 24.50 -3.51 -17.16
N VAL A 166 23.60 -3.52 -16.16
CA VAL A 166 23.86 -4.14 -14.86
C VAL A 166 24.13 -5.64 -14.97
N PHE A 167 23.35 -6.38 -15.76
CA PHE A 167 23.59 -7.81 -15.97
C PHE A 167 24.90 -8.07 -16.72
N LYS A 168 25.20 -7.25 -17.74
CA LYS A 168 26.44 -7.31 -18.51
C LYS A 168 27.66 -7.06 -17.61
N GLN A 169 27.64 -5.98 -16.84
CA GLN A 169 28.73 -5.64 -15.91
C GLN A 169 28.94 -6.73 -14.86
N ALA A 170 27.86 -7.29 -14.29
CA ALA A 170 27.97 -8.38 -13.34
C ALA A 170 28.66 -9.61 -13.96
N GLU A 171 28.37 -9.94 -15.22
CA GLU A 171 29.04 -11.03 -15.94
C GLU A 171 30.53 -10.75 -16.19
N GLU A 172 30.86 -9.54 -16.67
CA GLU A 172 32.25 -9.10 -16.91
C GLU A 172 33.11 -9.11 -15.63
N GLU A 173 32.51 -8.75 -14.50
CA GLU A 173 33.17 -8.73 -13.19
C GLU A 173 33.18 -10.11 -12.49
N GLY A 174 32.66 -11.16 -13.12
CA GLY A 174 32.61 -12.50 -12.54
C GLY A 174 31.66 -12.60 -11.34
N LYS A 175 30.64 -11.74 -11.26
CA LYS A 175 29.62 -11.73 -10.22
C LYS A 175 28.38 -12.49 -10.67
N PHE A 176 27.58 -12.94 -9.71
CA PHE A 176 26.32 -13.62 -9.97
C PHE A 176 25.17 -12.89 -9.29
N ILE A 177 24.21 -12.39 -10.07
CA ILE A 177 22.97 -11.82 -9.55
C ILE A 177 22.07 -12.99 -9.16
N GLU A 178 21.97 -13.29 -7.86
CA GLU A 178 21.20 -14.45 -7.37
C GLU A 178 19.69 -14.19 -7.48
N CYS A 179 19.27 -12.94 -7.33
CA CYS A 179 17.88 -12.54 -7.43
C CYS A 179 17.67 -11.10 -7.90
N VAL A 180 16.49 -10.86 -8.47
CA VAL A 180 15.96 -9.55 -8.84
C VAL A 180 14.64 -9.36 -8.10
N MET A 181 14.56 -8.34 -7.24
CA MET A 181 13.38 -8.01 -6.43
C MET A 181 12.70 -6.74 -6.97
N ILE A 182 11.43 -6.86 -7.35
CA ILE A 182 10.66 -5.79 -7.97
C ILE A 182 9.30 -5.68 -7.26
N GLU A 183 8.91 -4.49 -6.83
CA GLU A 183 7.51 -4.22 -6.48
C GLU A 183 6.67 -4.12 -7.75
N ALA A 184 5.52 -4.79 -7.84
CA ALA A 184 4.66 -4.69 -9.03
C ALA A 184 4.15 -3.25 -9.27
N VAL A 185 3.80 -2.59 -8.16
CA VAL A 185 3.59 -1.14 -8.06
C VAL A 185 4.31 -0.69 -6.80
N MET A 186 5.21 0.27 -6.93
CA MET A 186 6.05 0.75 -5.84
C MET A 186 5.22 1.47 -4.78
N GLY A 187 5.46 1.10 -3.53
CA GLY A 187 4.66 1.51 -2.40
C GLY A 187 5.27 2.65 -1.58
N GLU A 188 6.46 2.45 -1.02
CA GLU A 188 7.04 3.42 -0.07
C GLU A 188 7.85 4.50 -0.75
N GLY A 189 8.92 4.18 -1.48
CA GLY A 189 9.80 5.20 -2.03
C GLY A 189 9.25 5.88 -3.29
N ASN A 190 8.54 5.15 -4.16
CA ASN A 190 7.94 5.76 -5.36
C ASN A 190 6.44 5.43 -5.43
N PRO A 191 5.61 5.98 -4.52
CA PRO A 191 4.24 5.56 -4.35
C PRO A 191 3.41 5.70 -5.63
N GLY A 192 2.85 4.58 -6.10
CA GLY A 192 1.99 4.53 -7.28
C GLY A 192 2.72 4.34 -8.61
N GLU A 193 4.06 4.26 -8.60
CA GLU A 193 4.85 3.95 -9.80
C GLU A 193 4.69 2.47 -10.16
N LYS A 194 4.04 2.20 -11.29
CA LYS A 194 3.83 0.85 -11.81
C LYS A 194 5.02 0.44 -12.68
N ILE A 195 5.41 -0.81 -12.58
CA ILE A 195 6.37 -1.38 -13.53
C ILE A 195 5.71 -1.53 -14.89
N ASP A 196 6.45 -1.37 -15.97
CA ASP A 196 5.94 -1.54 -17.33
C ASP A 196 6.03 -3.00 -17.78
N PRO A 197 5.09 -3.48 -18.64
CA PRO A 197 5.16 -4.83 -19.19
C PRO A 197 6.49 -5.13 -19.88
N LYS A 198 7.05 -4.14 -20.60
CA LYS A 198 8.35 -4.26 -21.28
C LYS A 198 9.51 -4.50 -20.30
N PHE A 199 9.51 -3.81 -19.16
CA PHE A 199 10.57 -3.90 -18.17
C PHE A 199 10.48 -5.23 -17.43
N TYR A 200 9.26 -5.64 -17.06
CA TYR A 200 9.02 -6.96 -16.48
C TYR A 200 9.43 -8.10 -17.43
N ALA A 201 9.06 -8.01 -18.71
CA ALA A 201 9.44 -9.01 -19.71
C ALA A 201 10.96 -9.14 -19.83
N LEU A 202 11.67 -8.01 -19.91
CA LEU A 202 13.13 -7.99 -19.94
C LEU A 202 13.76 -8.54 -18.65
N ALA A 203 13.25 -8.16 -17.48
CA ALA A 203 13.70 -8.71 -16.21
C ALA A 203 13.49 -10.23 -16.15
N ARG A 204 12.37 -10.73 -16.69
CA ARG A 204 12.12 -12.17 -16.77
C ARG A 204 13.07 -12.87 -17.73
N GLU A 205 13.31 -12.29 -18.91
CA GLU A 205 14.27 -12.81 -19.89
C GLU A 205 15.68 -12.92 -19.28
N LEU A 206 16.18 -11.84 -18.69
CA LEU A 206 17.51 -11.80 -18.08
C LEU A 206 17.62 -12.77 -16.90
N THR A 207 16.61 -12.82 -16.03
CA THR A 207 16.64 -13.76 -14.90
C THR A 207 16.65 -15.22 -15.35
N LEU A 208 15.88 -15.57 -16.40
CA LEU A 208 15.92 -16.92 -16.97
C LEU A 208 17.27 -17.22 -17.64
N LYS A 209 17.80 -16.30 -18.46
CA LYS A 209 19.06 -16.45 -19.18
C LYS A 209 20.25 -16.67 -18.23
N HIS A 210 20.26 -15.96 -17.11
CA HIS A 210 21.37 -15.99 -16.15
C HIS A 210 21.14 -16.95 -14.97
N ASP A 211 20.05 -17.73 -14.97
CA ASP A 211 19.62 -18.59 -13.85
C ASP A 211 19.43 -17.83 -12.52
N SER A 212 19.05 -16.55 -12.59
CA SER A 212 18.65 -15.75 -11.45
C SER A 212 17.19 -16.02 -11.07
N ILE A 213 16.82 -15.64 -9.84
CA ILE A 213 15.44 -15.70 -9.36
C ILE A 213 14.75 -14.34 -9.55
N LEU A 214 13.58 -14.32 -10.18
CA LEU A 214 12.71 -13.14 -10.23
C LEU A 214 11.69 -13.19 -9.09
N ILE A 215 11.70 -12.17 -8.23
CA ILE A 215 10.78 -12.01 -7.10
C ILE A 215 9.94 -10.77 -7.32
N ILE A 216 8.61 -10.95 -7.30
CA ILE A 216 7.66 -9.85 -7.33
C ILE A 216 7.12 -9.62 -5.92
N ASP A 217 7.35 -8.43 -5.39
CA ASP A 217 6.78 -7.96 -4.13
C ASP A 217 5.44 -7.27 -4.39
N SER A 218 4.36 -8.02 -4.21
CA SER A 218 2.99 -7.55 -4.34
C SER A 218 2.34 -7.28 -2.97
N VAL A 219 3.15 -7.09 -1.92
CA VAL A 219 2.64 -6.87 -0.55
C VAL A 219 1.78 -5.62 -0.46
N GLN A 220 2.15 -4.54 -1.14
CA GLN A 220 1.31 -3.33 -1.24
C GLN A 220 0.42 -3.32 -2.47
N ALA A 221 0.87 -3.91 -3.58
CA ALA A 221 0.19 -3.82 -4.87
C ALA A 221 -1.01 -4.77 -5.01
N GLY A 222 -0.93 -5.97 -4.43
CA GLY A 222 -1.92 -7.04 -4.56
C GLY A 222 -3.34 -6.56 -4.24
N PHE A 223 -4.26 -6.82 -5.18
CA PHE A 223 -5.62 -6.25 -5.29
C PHE A 223 -5.67 -4.74 -5.50
N ARG A 224 -4.99 -3.98 -4.64
CA ARG A 224 -5.12 -2.52 -4.48
C ARG A 224 -4.87 -1.72 -5.76
N CYS A 225 -3.98 -2.20 -6.63
CA CYS A 225 -3.55 -1.40 -7.79
C CYS A 225 -4.33 -1.73 -9.06
N MET A 226 -4.60 -3.01 -9.32
CA MET A 226 -5.19 -3.46 -10.60
C MET A 226 -6.49 -4.27 -10.43
N GLY A 227 -7.03 -4.34 -9.21
CA GLY A 227 -8.22 -5.15 -8.91
C GLY A 227 -7.98 -6.67 -8.98
N VAL A 228 -6.74 -7.11 -9.16
CA VAL A 228 -6.33 -8.52 -9.27
C VAL A 228 -5.17 -8.81 -8.32
N LEU A 229 -4.99 -10.09 -7.96
CA LEU A 229 -4.01 -10.49 -6.95
C LEU A 229 -2.58 -10.46 -7.50
N SER A 230 -2.35 -11.14 -8.63
CA SER A 230 -1.02 -11.37 -9.17
C SER A 230 -0.67 -10.40 -10.29
N ILE A 231 0.62 -10.06 -10.42
CA ILE A 231 1.14 -9.24 -11.52
C ILE A 231 0.83 -9.85 -12.89
N VAL A 232 0.79 -11.18 -13.04
CA VAL A 232 0.52 -11.81 -14.34
C VAL A 232 -0.93 -11.63 -14.80
N ASP A 233 -1.84 -11.32 -13.88
CA ASP A 233 -3.22 -10.99 -14.22
C ASP A 233 -3.39 -9.52 -14.65
N TYR A 234 -2.33 -8.71 -14.58
CA TYR A 234 -2.40 -7.29 -14.93
C TYR A 234 -2.61 -7.15 -16.45
N PRO A 235 -3.43 -6.18 -16.90
CA PRO A 235 -3.51 -5.81 -18.31
C PRO A 235 -2.13 -5.59 -18.95
N GLY A 236 -1.81 -6.39 -19.97
CA GLY A 236 -0.53 -6.37 -20.69
C GLY A 236 0.48 -7.42 -20.23
N TYR A 237 0.22 -8.13 -19.13
CA TYR A 237 1.13 -9.13 -18.54
C TYR A 237 0.68 -10.57 -18.76
N GLN A 238 -0.56 -10.80 -19.19
CA GLN A 238 -1.19 -12.12 -19.19
C GLN A 238 -0.48 -13.17 -20.07
N ASN A 239 0.33 -12.71 -21.03
CA ASN A 239 1.12 -13.58 -21.91
C ASN A 239 2.61 -13.64 -21.53
N LEU A 240 3.01 -13.02 -20.42
CA LEU A 240 4.39 -13.02 -19.95
C LEU A 240 4.61 -14.18 -18.97
N PRO A 241 5.79 -14.83 -18.98
CA PRO A 241 6.06 -15.91 -18.03
C PRO A 241 5.98 -15.40 -16.58
N PRO A 242 5.42 -16.20 -15.64
CA PRO A 242 5.29 -15.79 -14.25
C PRO A 242 6.66 -15.62 -13.57
N PRO A 243 6.72 -14.84 -12.48
CA PRO A 243 7.94 -14.75 -11.70
C PRO A 243 8.23 -16.08 -11.00
N ASP A 244 9.43 -16.23 -10.46
CA ASP A 244 9.78 -17.40 -9.65
C ASP A 244 9.03 -17.35 -8.31
N PHE A 245 8.99 -16.17 -7.70
CA PHE A 245 8.22 -15.91 -6.49
C PHE A 245 7.34 -14.68 -6.64
N GLU A 246 6.17 -14.72 -6.01
CA GLU A 246 5.36 -13.53 -5.73
C GLU A 246 4.94 -13.51 -4.27
N VAL A 247 5.01 -12.34 -3.64
CA VAL A 247 4.78 -12.18 -2.20
C VAL A 247 3.58 -11.30 -1.94
N TRP A 248 2.68 -11.75 -1.05
CA TRP A 248 1.49 -11.00 -0.63
C TRP A 248 1.37 -10.90 0.89
N SER A 249 0.83 -9.78 1.37
CA SER A 249 0.44 -9.57 2.76
C SER A 249 -0.56 -8.40 2.79
N LYS A 250 -0.61 -7.61 3.86
CA LYS A 250 -1.45 -6.41 4.01
C LYS A 250 -2.91 -6.62 3.58
N ALA A 251 -3.28 -6.26 2.35
CA ALA A 251 -4.66 -6.36 1.86
C ALA A 251 -5.26 -7.76 2.03
N ILE A 252 -4.46 -8.81 1.84
CA ILE A 252 -4.92 -10.20 1.95
C ILE A 252 -5.33 -10.62 3.37
N ASN A 253 -4.90 -9.86 4.40
CA ASN A 253 -5.39 -10.05 5.77
C ASN A 253 -6.47 -9.06 6.22
N ALA A 254 -6.90 -8.13 5.36
CA ALA A 254 -7.88 -7.09 5.68
C ALA A 254 -7.58 -6.29 6.97
N GLY A 255 -6.31 -6.23 7.40
CA GLY A 255 -5.92 -5.62 8.67
C GLY A 255 -6.43 -6.36 9.92
N GLN A 256 -6.95 -7.59 9.79
CA GLN A 256 -7.60 -8.32 10.87
C GLN A 256 -6.69 -9.33 11.57
N TYR A 257 -5.84 -10.05 10.82
CA TYR A 257 -4.96 -11.07 11.39
C TYR A 257 -3.68 -11.25 10.56
N PRO A 258 -2.47 -11.16 11.14
CA PRO A 258 -1.23 -11.22 10.36
C PRO A 258 -1.16 -12.47 9.48
N VAL A 259 -0.96 -12.25 8.18
CA VAL A 259 -0.67 -13.30 7.19
C VAL A 259 0.25 -12.74 6.12
N SER A 260 1.16 -13.58 5.66
CA SER A 260 1.93 -13.39 4.45
C SER A 260 1.91 -14.69 3.64
N ILE A 261 1.95 -14.55 2.32
CA ILE A 261 1.97 -15.67 1.38
C ILE A 261 3.18 -15.49 0.48
N LEU A 262 3.94 -16.58 0.31
CA LEU A 262 4.97 -16.71 -0.69
C LEU A 262 4.46 -17.70 -1.74
N ALA A 263 4.01 -17.21 -2.89
CA ALA A 263 3.76 -18.06 -4.04
C ALA A 263 5.07 -18.40 -4.72
N MET A 264 5.16 -19.62 -5.23
CA MET A 264 6.29 -20.13 -5.99
C MET A 264 5.77 -20.83 -7.23
N ASN A 265 6.44 -20.61 -8.37
CA ASN A 265 6.19 -21.42 -9.56
C ASN A 265 6.91 -22.79 -9.46
N GLU A 266 6.71 -23.65 -10.46
CA GLU A 266 7.33 -24.98 -10.50
C GLU A 266 8.86 -24.92 -10.39
N ARG A 267 9.54 -24.08 -11.19
CA ARG A 267 11.01 -23.90 -11.14
C ARG A 267 11.45 -23.52 -9.73
N ALA A 268 10.83 -22.50 -9.15
CA ALA A 268 11.14 -21.98 -7.83
C ALA A 268 10.93 -23.02 -6.72
N SER A 269 9.88 -23.85 -6.84
CA SER A 269 9.58 -24.90 -5.87
C SER A 269 10.68 -25.96 -5.75
N THR A 270 11.45 -26.19 -6.82
CA THR A 270 12.54 -27.19 -6.83
C THR A 270 13.75 -26.78 -5.98
N TYR A 271 13.92 -25.48 -5.70
CA TYR A 271 14.95 -24.97 -4.80
C TYR A 271 14.54 -25.05 -3.33
N TYR A 272 13.25 -25.25 -3.03
CA TYR A 272 12.79 -25.42 -1.67
C TYR A 272 13.29 -26.76 -1.09
N ARG A 273 14.00 -26.69 0.02
CA ARG A 273 14.54 -27.86 0.72
C ARG A 273 13.84 -28.00 2.07
N HIS A 274 13.31 -29.20 2.32
CA HIS A 274 12.68 -29.55 3.59
C HIS A 274 13.66 -29.29 4.76
N GLY A 275 13.16 -28.65 5.82
CA GLY A 275 13.92 -28.35 7.04
C GLY A 275 14.77 -27.07 6.98
N VAL A 276 14.89 -26.42 5.83
CA VAL A 276 15.72 -25.20 5.70
C VAL A 276 14.93 -23.92 6.02
N TYR A 277 13.64 -23.93 5.75
CA TYR A 277 12.71 -22.90 6.20
C TYR A 277 11.49 -23.54 6.86
N GLY A 278 11.03 -22.95 7.96
CA GLY A 278 9.87 -23.38 8.70
C GLY A 278 9.43 -22.29 9.67
N ASN A 279 8.13 -22.17 9.88
CA ASN A 279 7.55 -21.26 10.85
C ASN A 279 6.48 -22.02 11.66
N THR A 280 6.53 -21.90 12.98
CA THR A 280 5.60 -22.53 13.93
C THR A 280 4.13 -22.22 13.61
N MET A 281 3.86 -21.03 13.06
CA MET A 281 2.50 -20.55 12.77
C MET A 281 2.10 -20.69 11.30
N THR A 282 2.88 -21.41 10.48
CA THR A 282 2.55 -21.64 9.07
C THR A 282 1.17 -22.29 8.95
N GLY A 283 0.31 -21.71 8.11
CA GLY A 283 -1.05 -22.21 7.90
C GLY A 283 -1.93 -22.06 9.13
N ASN A 284 -1.74 -21.02 9.95
CA ASN A 284 -2.62 -20.78 11.11
C ASN A 284 -4.10 -20.70 10.68
N PRO A 285 -5.03 -21.44 11.34
CA PRO A 285 -6.45 -21.49 10.93
C PRO A 285 -7.13 -20.12 10.86
N ARG A 286 -6.81 -19.20 11.79
CA ARG A 286 -7.39 -17.85 11.81
C ARG A 286 -6.89 -17.02 10.64
N ALA A 287 -5.60 -17.11 10.33
CA ALA A 287 -5.01 -16.47 9.16
C ALA A 287 -5.62 -17.01 7.85
N CYS A 288 -5.78 -18.33 7.74
CA CYS A 288 -6.41 -18.98 6.58
C CYS A 288 -7.88 -18.59 6.41
N ALA A 289 -8.65 -18.51 7.50
CA ALA A 289 -10.05 -18.10 7.46
C ALA A 289 -10.22 -16.64 7.00
N VAL A 290 -9.41 -15.72 7.54
CA VAL A 290 -9.40 -14.31 7.11
C VAL A 290 -9.01 -14.19 5.64
N THR A 291 -7.92 -14.85 5.25
CA THR A 291 -7.45 -14.87 3.85
C THR A 291 -8.53 -15.39 2.91
N SER A 292 -9.15 -16.53 3.24
CA SER A 292 -10.21 -17.13 2.43
C SER A 292 -11.41 -16.19 2.27
N ALA A 293 -11.81 -15.49 3.33
CA ALA A 293 -12.89 -14.51 3.27
C ALA A 293 -12.55 -13.36 2.32
N VAL A 294 -11.34 -12.80 2.40
CA VAL A 294 -10.87 -11.74 1.50
C VAL A 294 -10.85 -12.21 0.05
N LEU A 295 -10.27 -13.38 -0.22
CA LEU A 295 -10.20 -13.91 -1.59
C LEU A 295 -11.58 -14.16 -2.19
N LYS A 296 -12.50 -14.76 -1.42
CA LYS A 296 -13.89 -15.00 -1.84
C LYS A 296 -14.61 -13.68 -2.13
N GLU A 297 -14.44 -12.67 -1.27
CA GLU A 297 -15.05 -11.36 -1.47
C GLU A 297 -14.57 -10.71 -2.77
N ILE A 298 -13.26 -10.64 -3.00
CA ILE A 298 -12.69 -10.05 -4.22
C ILE A 298 -13.11 -10.82 -5.48
N TYR A 299 -13.13 -12.15 -5.41
CA TYR A 299 -13.50 -13.00 -6.53
C TYR A 299 -14.98 -12.83 -6.90
N ASN A 300 -15.88 -12.93 -5.91
CA ASN A 300 -17.32 -12.92 -6.10
C ASN A 300 -17.89 -11.52 -6.38
N ASN A 301 -17.21 -10.44 -5.97
CA ASN A 301 -17.65 -9.06 -6.19
C ASN A 301 -16.79 -8.34 -7.24
N PRO A 302 -17.08 -8.49 -8.56
CA PRO A 302 -16.37 -7.76 -9.61
C PRO A 302 -16.51 -6.24 -9.47
N ASN A 303 -17.59 -5.74 -8.86
CA ASN A 303 -17.78 -4.31 -8.60
C ASN A 303 -16.66 -3.72 -7.73
N ILE A 304 -16.14 -4.47 -6.75
CA ILE A 304 -15.01 -4.02 -5.93
C ILE A 304 -13.75 -3.87 -6.78
N ARG A 305 -13.50 -4.84 -7.68
CA ARG A 305 -12.34 -4.83 -8.58
C ARG A 305 -12.39 -3.65 -9.55
N HIS A 306 -13.56 -3.35 -10.12
CA HIS A 306 -13.76 -2.16 -10.95
C HIS A 306 -13.62 -0.88 -10.14
N ASN A 307 -14.21 -0.81 -8.94
CA ASN A 307 -14.12 0.37 -8.08
C ASN A 307 -12.67 0.73 -7.75
N ILE A 308 -11.79 -0.25 -7.53
CA ILE A 308 -10.35 -0.02 -7.34
C ILE A 308 -9.73 0.77 -8.51
N LEU A 309 -10.06 0.39 -9.74
CA LEU A 309 -9.54 1.04 -10.94
C LEU A 309 -10.16 2.42 -11.13
N ASP A 310 -11.49 2.49 -11.04
CA ASP A 310 -12.27 3.69 -11.33
C ASP A 310 -11.99 4.80 -10.31
N MET A 311 -12.01 4.47 -9.02
CA MET A 311 -11.72 5.42 -7.95
C MET A 311 -10.25 5.79 -7.87
N GLY A 312 -9.35 4.87 -8.22
CA GLY A 312 -7.93 5.18 -8.37
C GLY A 312 -7.68 6.23 -9.45
N LYS A 313 -8.25 6.01 -10.64
CA LYS A 313 -8.20 6.98 -11.75
C LYS A 313 -8.84 8.31 -11.34
N TYR A 314 -10.02 8.27 -10.74
CA TYR A 314 -10.72 9.46 -10.27
C TYR A 314 -9.87 10.28 -9.29
N ALA A 315 -9.29 9.64 -8.27
CA ALA A 315 -8.44 10.31 -7.29
C ALA A 315 -7.24 10.99 -7.95
N VAL A 316 -6.51 10.29 -8.82
CA VAL A 316 -5.36 10.85 -9.54
C VAL A 316 -5.77 12.05 -10.40
N ASP A 317 -6.86 11.95 -11.15
CA ASP A 317 -7.37 13.05 -11.99
C ASP A 317 -7.77 14.28 -11.16
N GLN A 318 -8.41 14.08 -10.00
CA GLN A 318 -8.78 15.19 -9.13
C GLN A 318 -7.58 15.82 -8.44
N TYR A 319 -6.60 15.04 -7.99
CA TYR A 319 -5.37 15.59 -7.43
C TYR A 319 -4.55 16.34 -8.47
N LYS A 320 -4.57 15.94 -9.75
CA LYS A 320 -3.98 16.74 -10.84
C LYS A 320 -4.69 18.09 -11.01
N ARG A 321 -6.02 18.15 -10.89
CA ARG A 321 -6.73 19.45 -10.86
C ARG A 321 -6.34 20.30 -9.64
N LEU A 322 -6.09 19.66 -8.49
CA LEU A 322 -5.55 20.35 -7.32
C LEU A 322 -4.12 20.86 -7.58
N GLN A 323 -3.30 20.09 -8.28
CA GLN A 323 -1.97 20.48 -8.73
C GLN A 323 -2.04 21.72 -9.63
N ASP A 324 -2.94 21.76 -10.61
CA ASP A 324 -3.14 22.92 -11.49
C ASP A 324 -3.50 24.19 -10.69
N LYS A 325 -4.26 24.04 -9.60
CA LYS A 325 -4.63 25.13 -8.70
C LYS A 325 -3.48 25.57 -7.78
N PHE A 326 -2.57 24.66 -7.43
CA PHE A 326 -1.47 24.89 -6.51
C PHE A 326 -0.11 24.39 -7.07
N PRO A 327 0.33 24.86 -8.25
CA PRO A 327 1.46 24.26 -8.97
C PRO A 327 2.82 24.46 -8.27
N HIS A 328 2.91 25.42 -7.33
CA HIS A 328 4.10 25.66 -6.52
C HIS A 328 4.13 24.87 -5.21
N ALA A 329 3.01 24.27 -4.83
CA ALA A 329 2.89 23.48 -3.61
C ALA A 329 2.83 21.98 -3.91
N VAL A 330 2.09 21.59 -4.97
CA VAL A 330 2.00 20.20 -5.43
C VAL A 330 2.92 20.03 -6.63
N THR A 331 4.00 19.29 -6.46
CA THR A 331 5.04 19.13 -7.50
C THR A 331 4.74 18.00 -8.46
N ASN A 332 4.06 16.94 -7.99
CA ASN A 332 3.68 15.79 -8.80
C ASN A 332 2.48 15.05 -8.19
N VAL A 333 1.77 14.31 -9.02
CA VAL A 333 0.73 13.36 -8.61
C VAL A 333 1.00 12.03 -9.31
N SER A 334 1.19 10.98 -8.53
CA SER A 334 1.44 9.61 -9.02
C SER A 334 0.38 8.66 -8.48
N GLY A 335 0.09 7.57 -9.20
CA GLY A 335 -0.89 6.61 -8.71
C GLY A 335 -1.25 5.51 -9.69
N THR A 336 -1.48 4.32 -9.15
CA THR A 336 -2.04 3.16 -9.85
C THR A 336 -3.09 2.51 -8.95
N GLY A 337 -4.34 2.46 -9.43
CA GLY A 337 -5.48 2.04 -8.61
C GLY A 337 -5.57 2.84 -7.31
N LEU A 338 -5.90 2.18 -6.20
CA LEU A 338 -6.02 2.78 -4.87
C LEU A 338 -4.68 2.87 -4.12
N LEU A 339 -3.57 3.02 -4.85
CA LEU A 339 -2.25 3.36 -4.34
C LEU A 339 -1.78 4.60 -5.09
N TYR A 340 -2.00 5.78 -4.50
CA TYR A 340 -1.69 7.07 -5.12
C TYR A 340 -1.06 8.04 -4.12
N ALA A 341 -0.36 9.04 -4.64
CA ALA A 341 0.34 10.01 -3.83
C ALA A 341 0.32 11.42 -4.42
N VAL A 342 0.39 12.40 -3.51
CA VAL A 342 0.53 13.82 -3.82
C VAL A 342 1.88 14.30 -3.29
N HIS A 343 2.78 14.62 -4.22
CA HIS A 343 4.12 15.09 -3.90
C HIS A 343 4.06 16.58 -3.63
N LEU A 344 4.62 16.99 -2.49
CA LEU A 344 4.62 18.38 -2.05
C LEU A 344 6.00 18.99 -2.20
N HIS A 345 6.03 20.30 -2.47
CA HIS A 345 7.27 21.06 -2.47
C HIS A 345 7.98 20.93 -1.12
N LYS A 346 9.32 20.84 -1.13
CA LYS A 346 10.15 20.61 0.07
C LYS A 346 9.93 21.60 1.22
N ASP A 347 9.42 22.79 0.92
CA ASP A 347 9.09 23.83 1.92
C ASP A 347 7.78 23.53 2.68
N ILE A 348 7.01 22.54 2.22
CA ILE A 348 5.83 22.01 2.91
C ILE A 348 6.25 20.64 3.49
N PRO A 349 6.66 20.58 4.76
CA PRO A 349 7.06 19.32 5.36
C PRO A 349 5.86 18.38 5.40
N VAL A 350 6.00 17.16 4.89
CA VAL A 350 5.00 16.12 5.07
C VAL A 350 5.06 15.56 6.49
N VAL A 351 6.27 15.21 6.96
CA VAL A 351 6.54 14.65 8.29
C VAL A 351 7.06 15.74 9.22
N ALA A 352 6.16 16.29 10.03
CA ALA A 352 6.43 17.19 11.16
C ALA A 352 5.14 17.31 12.00
N PHE A 353 5.22 17.75 13.26
CA PHE A 353 4.02 18.11 14.05
C PHE A 353 3.17 19.22 13.40
N THR A 354 3.76 20.06 12.56
CA THR A 354 3.06 21.06 11.75
C THR A 354 2.97 20.65 10.28
N GLY A 355 3.37 19.42 9.96
CA GLY A 355 3.45 18.88 8.62
C GLY A 355 2.11 18.42 8.08
N ALA A 356 2.08 18.17 6.77
CA ALA A 356 0.87 17.83 6.04
C ALA A 356 0.24 16.51 6.53
N GLU A 357 1.05 15.49 6.84
CA GLU A 357 0.56 14.19 7.32
C GLU A 357 -0.13 14.35 8.67
N HIS A 358 0.55 14.97 9.64
CA HIS A 358 0.03 15.20 10.99
C HIS A 358 -1.26 16.04 10.93
N TRP A 359 -1.26 17.13 10.16
CA TRP A 359 -2.44 17.98 10.01
C TRP A 359 -3.63 17.21 9.46
N LEU A 360 -3.47 16.44 8.37
CA LEU A 360 -4.56 15.64 7.81
C LEU A 360 -5.07 14.59 8.79
N ARG A 361 -4.18 13.89 9.50
CA ARG A 361 -4.55 12.94 10.54
C ARG A 361 -5.35 13.60 11.67
N CYS A 362 -4.94 14.77 12.17
CA CYS A 362 -5.69 15.50 13.20
C CYS A 362 -7.10 15.92 12.75
N HIS A 363 -7.33 16.02 11.44
CA HIS A 363 -8.61 16.42 10.85
C HIS A 363 -9.39 15.23 10.24
N GLY A 364 -9.07 13.99 10.62
CA GLY A 364 -9.87 12.82 10.28
C GLY A 364 -9.48 12.12 8.99
N ILE A 365 -8.37 12.51 8.34
CA ILE A 365 -7.88 11.87 7.13
C ILE A 365 -6.66 11.02 7.45
N GLY A 366 -6.87 9.71 7.47
CA GLY A 366 -5.79 8.74 7.56
C GLY A 366 -4.93 8.77 6.30
N VAL A 367 -3.71 9.26 6.43
CA VAL A 367 -2.71 9.34 5.35
C VAL A 367 -1.34 9.05 5.93
N ILE A 368 -0.43 8.53 5.14
CA ILE A 368 0.96 8.28 5.55
C ILE A 368 1.91 8.95 4.56
N HIS A 369 3.09 9.38 5.00
CA HIS A 369 4.13 9.78 4.08
C HIS A 369 4.53 8.64 3.12
N GLY A 370 5.02 9.04 1.96
CA GLY A 370 5.68 8.21 0.97
C GLY A 370 6.63 9.06 0.13
N GLY A 371 7.53 8.39 -0.58
CA GLY A 371 8.63 9.01 -1.30
C GLY A 371 9.43 10.02 -0.51
N GLU A 372 10.04 10.97 -1.20
CA GLU A 372 10.90 11.98 -0.57
C GLU A 372 10.10 12.97 0.27
N ASN A 373 8.99 13.49 -0.27
CA ASN A 373 8.09 14.42 0.42
C ASN A 373 6.67 14.35 -0.16
N ALA A 374 6.01 13.20 -0.05
CA ALA A 374 4.66 12.98 -0.57
C ALA A 374 3.69 12.44 0.48
N LEU A 375 2.42 12.77 0.30
CA LEU A 375 1.30 12.15 1.01
C LEU A 375 0.84 10.93 0.20
N ARG A 376 0.96 9.73 0.77
CA ARG A 376 0.55 8.46 0.18
C ARG A 376 -0.77 7.99 0.76
N PHE A 377 -1.70 7.68 -0.14
CA PHE A 377 -3.05 7.23 0.18
C PHE A 377 -3.27 5.79 -0.25
N THR A 378 -3.87 5.01 0.64
CA THR A 378 -4.23 3.61 0.42
C THR A 378 -5.64 3.33 0.96
N PRO A 379 -6.69 3.94 0.40
CA PRO A 379 -8.05 3.79 0.91
C PRO A 379 -8.55 2.34 0.79
N HIS A 380 -9.66 2.04 1.45
CA HIS A 380 -10.33 0.74 1.34
C HIS A 380 -10.92 0.55 -0.06
N PHE A 381 -11.15 -0.70 -0.47
CA PHE A 381 -11.51 -1.02 -1.86
C PHE A 381 -12.93 -0.59 -2.26
N ASN A 382 -13.79 -0.31 -1.29
CA ASN A 382 -15.13 0.24 -1.49
C ASN A 382 -15.18 1.77 -1.31
N VAL A 383 -14.03 2.46 -1.38
CA VAL A 383 -14.00 3.91 -1.24
C VAL A 383 -14.90 4.55 -2.28
N THR A 384 -15.62 5.58 -1.86
CA THR A 384 -16.57 6.32 -2.68
C THR A 384 -15.93 7.57 -3.24
N LYS A 385 -16.56 8.12 -4.28
CA LYS A 385 -16.20 9.40 -4.87
C LYS A 385 -16.22 10.52 -3.81
N GLU A 386 -17.23 10.51 -2.96
CA GLU A 386 -17.44 11.51 -1.90
C GLU A 386 -16.32 11.46 -0.86
N GLU A 387 -15.88 10.26 -0.46
CA GLU A 387 -14.75 10.10 0.46
C GLU A 387 -13.44 10.63 -0.13
N ILE A 388 -13.20 10.38 -1.43
CA ILE A 388 -12.05 10.94 -2.15
C ILE A 388 -12.16 12.47 -2.22
N ASP A 389 -13.35 13.00 -2.54
CA ASP A 389 -13.60 14.45 -2.59
C ASP A 389 -13.31 15.13 -1.25
N ILE A 390 -13.59 14.49 -0.11
CA ILE A 390 -13.16 14.99 1.21
C ILE A 390 -11.63 15.06 1.28
N GLN A 391 -10.91 14.00 0.91
CA GLN A 391 -9.44 13.99 1.01
C GLN A 391 -8.84 15.18 0.24
N ILE A 392 -9.32 15.41 -0.99
CA ILE A 392 -8.87 16.49 -1.86
C ILE A 392 -9.24 17.86 -1.28
N ALA A 393 -10.48 18.02 -0.80
CA ALA A 393 -10.92 19.25 -0.18
C ALA A 393 -10.07 19.56 1.05
N MET A 394 -9.86 18.60 1.95
CA MET A 394 -9.06 18.77 3.15
C MET A 394 -7.63 19.21 2.83
N LEU A 395 -6.98 18.58 1.85
CA LEU A 395 -5.65 19.01 1.42
C LEU A 395 -5.69 20.45 0.87
N GLY A 396 -6.62 20.77 -0.03
CA GLY A 396 -6.77 22.12 -0.58
C GLY A 396 -7.15 23.20 0.45
N HIS A 397 -7.72 22.80 1.59
CA HIS A 397 -8.06 23.70 2.69
C HIS A 397 -6.89 23.96 3.65
N MET A 398 -5.84 23.15 3.59
CA MET A 398 -4.70 23.23 4.49
C MET A 398 -4.06 24.65 4.45
N PRO A 399 -3.89 25.33 5.59
CA PRO A 399 -3.46 26.74 5.62
C PRO A 399 -2.14 27.01 4.90
N ILE A 400 -1.20 26.06 4.96
CA ILE A 400 0.13 26.20 4.35
C ILE A 400 0.07 26.23 2.81
N LEU A 401 -0.82 25.45 2.18
CA LEU A 401 -1.03 25.49 0.72
C LEU A 401 -1.60 26.85 0.29
N LYS A 402 -2.56 27.38 1.04
CA LYS A 402 -3.16 28.69 0.77
C LYS A 402 -2.15 29.83 0.93
N THR A 403 -1.29 29.74 1.95
CA THR A 403 -0.24 30.74 2.20
C THR A 403 0.78 30.78 1.05
N MET A 404 1.19 29.62 0.53
CA MET A 404 2.10 29.58 -0.63
C MET A 404 1.45 30.13 -1.90
N LEU A 405 0.18 29.85 -2.14
CA LEU A 405 -0.57 30.45 -3.25
C LEU A 405 -0.57 31.99 -3.14
N GLN A 406 -0.80 32.53 -1.95
CA GLN A 406 -0.80 33.98 -1.72
C GLN A 406 0.58 34.62 -1.88
N ARG A 407 1.66 33.94 -1.46
CA ARG A 407 3.04 34.44 -1.65
C ARG A 407 3.39 34.60 -3.13
N VAL A 408 2.94 33.68 -3.98
CA VAL A 408 3.18 33.75 -5.44
C VAL A 408 2.37 34.89 -6.07
N HIS A 409 1.09 35.04 -5.71
CA HIS A 409 0.27 36.16 -6.19
C HIS A 409 0.79 37.52 -5.68
N GLY A 410 1.27 37.59 -4.44
CA GLY A 410 1.89 38.79 -3.87
C GLY A 410 3.24 39.14 -4.49
N ALA A 411 4.07 38.14 -4.82
CA ALA A 411 5.33 38.33 -5.55
C ALA A 411 5.09 38.84 -6.99
N ASN A 412 4.06 38.33 -7.67
CA ASN A 412 3.66 38.81 -8.99
C ASN A 412 3.06 40.24 -8.96
N HIS A 413 2.46 40.67 -7.84
CA HIS A 413 2.00 42.04 -7.64
C HIS A 413 3.11 43.03 -7.23
N HIS A 414 4.19 42.57 -6.61
CA HIS A 414 5.34 43.43 -6.33
C HIS A 414 6.27 43.65 -7.53
N ASN A 415 6.19 42.80 -8.56
CA ASN A 415 7.00 42.95 -9.78
C ASN A 415 6.34 43.78 -10.90
N THR A 416 5.19 44.43 -10.64
CA THR A 416 4.43 45.22 -11.63
C THR A 416 4.09 46.65 -11.21
N LYS A 417 4.81 47.25 -10.24
CA LYS A 417 4.70 48.69 -9.95
C LYS A 417 6.04 49.36 -9.67
N SER A 418 6.72 49.84 -10.73
CA SER A 418 7.06 51.26 -10.87
C SER A 418 7.70 51.55 -12.25
N LYS A 419 6.87 51.95 -13.20
CA LYS A 419 7.13 53.05 -14.13
C LYS A 419 5.78 53.51 -14.69
N ASP A 420 5.61 54.82 -14.70
CA ASP A 420 4.53 55.61 -15.30
C ASP A 420 3.19 55.76 -14.56
N THR A 421 3.15 56.86 -13.82
CA THR A 421 2.01 57.79 -13.67
C THR A 421 1.37 58.16 -15.01
N THR A 422 0.03 58.06 -15.13
CA THR A 422 -0.93 59.14 -15.52
C THR A 422 -2.32 58.56 -15.94
N THR A 423 -3.34 58.88 -15.13
CA THR A 423 -4.74 59.28 -15.43
C THR A 423 -5.71 58.47 -16.35
N GLN A 424 -6.82 58.01 -15.72
CA GLN A 424 -8.24 57.84 -16.20
C GLN A 424 -8.51 56.86 -17.38
N HIS A 425 -9.59 56.07 -17.48
CA HIS A 425 -11.01 56.25 -17.13
C HIS A 425 -11.78 54.88 -17.16
N LEU A 426 -13.05 54.91 -16.74
CA LEU A 426 -14.03 53.81 -16.61
C LEU A 426 -14.20 52.88 -17.84
N ALA A 427 -14.56 51.61 -17.60
CA ALA A 427 -15.87 51.03 -18.01
C ALA A 427 -16.00 49.54 -17.62
N ILE A 428 -17.11 49.23 -16.95
CA ILE A 428 -17.66 47.89 -16.71
C ILE A 428 -18.61 47.57 -17.86
N THR A 429 -18.44 46.43 -18.54
CA THR A 429 -19.55 45.78 -19.26
C THR A 429 -19.38 44.27 -19.29
N GLN A 430 -20.41 43.57 -18.80
CA GLN A 430 -20.65 42.14 -18.95
C GLN A 430 -20.77 41.74 -20.42
N LEU A 431 -20.51 40.46 -20.75
CA LEU A 431 -21.30 39.71 -21.74
C LEU A 431 -21.10 38.19 -21.56
N ASN A 432 -22.22 37.52 -21.28
CA ASN A 432 -22.44 36.08 -21.39
C ASN A 432 -22.79 35.69 -22.85
N LYS A 433 -22.40 34.46 -23.24
CA LYS A 433 -23.00 33.50 -24.21
C LYS A 433 -21.87 32.54 -24.63
N GLY A 434 -21.90 31.21 -24.55
CA GLY A 434 -22.98 30.22 -24.58
C GLY A 434 -22.92 29.47 -25.92
N SER A 435 -22.42 28.22 -25.94
CA SER A 435 -22.56 27.20 -27.02
C SER A 435 -22.04 25.84 -26.48
N SER A 436 -22.92 24.93 -26.03
CA SER A 436 -23.42 23.72 -26.72
C SER A 436 -22.34 22.70 -27.12
N VAL A 437 -22.37 21.53 -26.48
CA VAL A 437 -21.57 20.33 -26.81
C VAL A 437 -22.54 19.21 -27.16
N ASP A 438 -22.36 18.62 -28.35
CA ASP A 438 -23.06 17.43 -28.84
C ASP A 438 -22.52 16.15 -28.19
N GLU A 439 -23.43 15.27 -27.80
CA GLU A 439 -23.19 13.87 -27.45
C GLU A 439 -23.23 13.00 -28.70
N THR A 440 -22.32 12.02 -28.81
CA THR A 440 -22.57 10.60 -29.19
C THR A 440 -21.28 9.91 -29.65
N SER A 441 -20.90 8.83 -28.96
CA SER A 441 -20.39 7.60 -29.60
C SER A 441 -20.20 6.51 -28.54
N GLU A 442 -21.18 5.61 -28.43
CA GLU A 442 -21.08 4.33 -27.72
C GLU A 442 -20.15 3.38 -28.51
N VAL A 443 -19.19 2.74 -27.82
CA VAL A 443 -18.43 1.62 -28.37
C VAL A 443 -18.79 0.38 -27.57
N GLY A 444 -19.64 -0.47 -28.15
CA GLY A 444 -20.03 -1.76 -27.59
C GLY A 444 -18.92 -2.80 -27.73
N ILE A 445 -18.53 -3.42 -26.61
CA ILE A 445 -17.61 -4.56 -26.59
C ILE A 445 -18.43 -5.86 -26.51
N LYS A 446 -18.40 -6.63 -27.59
CA LYS A 446 -18.92 -8.00 -27.68
C LYS A 446 -17.95 -8.94 -26.97
N VAL A 447 -18.41 -9.62 -25.92
CA VAL A 447 -17.69 -10.74 -25.29
C VAL A 447 -18.08 -12.03 -26.02
N THR A 448 -17.16 -12.59 -26.80
CA THR A 448 -17.29 -13.94 -27.37
C THR A 448 -16.47 -14.92 -26.54
N THR A 449 -17.14 -15.86 -25.89
CA THR A 449 -16.52 -17.04 -25.28
C THR A 449 -16.29 -18.10 -26.35
N SER A 450 -15.04 -18.37 -26.72
CA SER A 450 -14.68 -19.56 -27.50
C SER A 450 -13.93 -20.55 -26.62
N THR A 451 -14.57 -21.68 -26.35
CA THR A 451 -13.96 -22.90 -25.81
C THR A 451 -13.15 -23.58 -26.91
N HIS A 452 -11.84 -23.77 -26.67
CA HIS A 452 -11.05 -24.75 -27.41
C HIS A 452 -10.29 -25.64 -26.44
N VAL A 453 -10.57 -26.95 -26.54
CA VAL A 453 -9.83 -28.05 -25.92
C VAL A 453 -8.83 -28.56 -26.96
N VAL A 454 -7.53 -28.49 -26.66
CA VAL A 454 -6.51 -29.38 -27.26
C VAL A 454 -5.48 -29.69 -26.16
N GLY A 455 -5.24 -30.98 -25.93
CA GLY A 455 -4.38 -31.49 -24.88
C GLY A 455 -2.88 -31.42 -25.19
N GLY A 456 -2.09 -31.59 -24.13
CA GLY A 456 -0.63 -31.80 -24.18
C GLY A 456 0.14 -30.85 -23.26
N GLY A 457 0.36 -31.27 -22.01
CA GLY A 457 1.36 -30.71 -21.08
C GLY A 457 1.25 -29.22 -20.77
N SER A 458 0.25 -28.80 -19.99
CA SER A 458 0.14 -27.41 -19.53
C SER A 458 0.90 -27.19 -18.22
N THR A 459 1.91 -26.32 -18.24
CA THR A 459 2.43 -25.63 -17.07
C THR A 459 1.26 -24.96 -16.34
N GLN A 460 0.94 -25.40 -15.12
CA GLN A 460 -0.14 -24.81 -14.33
C GLN A 460 0.29 -23.44 -13.81
N CYS A 461 -0.19 -22.37 -14.44
CA CYS A 461 -0.37 -21.11 -13.75
C CYS A 461 -1.49 -21.32 -12.72
N TYR A 462 -1.22 -21.14 -11.42
CA TYR A 462 -2.26 -21.15 -10.41
C TYR A 462 -3.24 -20.01 -10.72
N SER A 463 -4.44 -20.35 -11.17
CA SER A 463 -5.51 -19.35 -11.27
C SER A 463 -5.88 -18.87 -9.87
N LEU A 464 -6.52 -17.69 -9.76
CA LEU A 464 -7.11 -17.23 -8.50
C LEU A 464 -8.03 -18.30 -7.88
N ASN A 465 -8.72 -19.09 -8.71
CA ASN A 465 -9.52 -20.23 -8.29
C ASN A 465 -8.69 -21.36 -7.68
N ASP A 466 -7.54 -21.69 -8.26
CA ASP A 466 -6.64 -22.72 -7.70
C ASP A 466 -6.08 -22.26 -6.35
N THR A 467 -5.74 -20.97 -6.23
CA THR A 467 -5.27 -20.37 -4.97
C THR A 467 -6.37 -20.41 -3.88
N ILE A 468 -7.61 -20.03 -4.24
CA ILE A 468 -8.76 -20.10 -3.34
C ILE A 468 -9.02 -21.55 -2.91
N ASN A 469 -8.99 -22.49 -3.84
CA ASN A 469 -9.25 -23.91 -3.58
C ASN A 469 -8.19 -24.51 -2.66
N GLU A 470 -6.90 -24.25 -2.90
CA GLU A 470 -5.82 -24.76 -2.03
C GLU A 470 -5.88 -24.16 -0.63
N ILE A 471 -6.11 -22.85 -0.49
CA ILE A 471 -6.25 -22.21 0.83
C ILE A 471 -7.50 -22.73 1.57
N THR A 472 -8.61 -22.95 0.86
CA THR A 472 -9.83 -23.52 1.44
C THR A 472 -9.61 -24.96 1.90
N LYS A 473 -8.96 -25.82 1.10
CA LYS A 473 -8.59 -27.19 1.48
C LYS A 473 -7.68 -27.21 2.71
N MET A 474 -6.70 -26.31 2.79
CA MET A 474 -5.82 -26.21 3.97
C MET A 474 -6.61 -25.84 5.23
N ALA A 475 -7.60 -24.93 5.13
CA ALA A 475 -8.48 -24.59 6.23
C ALA A 475 -9.36 -25.79 6.66
N GLU A 476 -9.92 -26.52 5.69
CA GLU A 476 -10.77 -27.69 5.92
C GLU A 476 -10.01 -28.86 6.57
N MET A 477 -8.80 -29.17 6.09
CA MET A 477 -7.93 -30.21 6.64
C MET A 477 -7.55 -29.95 8.11
N GLN A 478 -7.43 -28.69 8.51
CA GLN A 478 -7.13 -28.33 9.89
C GLN A 478 -8.36 -28.30 10.80
N THR A 479 -9.55 -28.01 10.27
CA THR A 479 -10.81 -28.13 11.03
C THR A 479 -11.22 -29.59 11.27
N LEU A 480 -10.94 -30.50 10.33
CA LEU A 480 -11.22 -31.94 10.48
C LEU A 480 -10.34 -32.62 11.54
N GLY A 481 -9.29 -31.96 12.04
CA GLY A 481 -8.45 -32.46 13.14
C GLY A 481 -8.90 -32.06 14.55
N TYR A 482 -9.95 -31.24 14.67
CA TYR A 482 -10.39 -30.72 15.98
C TYR A 482 -11.55 -31.49 16.63
N ASP A 483 -12.31 -32.28 15.86
CA ASP A 483 -13.48 -33.01 16.37
C ASP A 483 -13.15 -34.38 16.98
N ASP A 484 -11.92 -34.89 16.84
CA ASP A 484 -11.55 -36.25 17.30
C ASP A 484 -10.64 -36.30 18.54
N ILE A 485 -10.41 -35.18 19.23
CA ILE A 485 -9.62 -35.17 20.48
C ILE A 485 -10.55 -35.23 21.69
N ASN A 486 -11.05 -36.44 21.98
CA ASN A 486 -11.66 -36.77 23.26
C ASN A 486 -10.56 -37.35 24.19
N PRO A 487 -10.05 -36.62 25.20
CA PRO A 487 -8.82 -36.98 25.89
C PRO A 487 -9.07 -37.93 27.08
N ILE A 488 -9.74 -39.06 26.90
CA ILE A 488 -9.80 -40.11 27.95
C ILE A 488 -9.85 -41.50 27.30
N LYS A 489 -8.68 -42.06 27.00
CA LYS A 489 -8.33 -43.50 27.10
C LYS A 489 -7.12 -43.79 26.19
N ARG A 490 -5.93 -43.85 26.78
CA ARG A 490 -4.90 -44.90 26.54
C ARG A 490 -3.62 -44.58 27.32
N ARG A 491 -3.64 -44.93 28.60
CA ARG A 491 -2.47 -45.49 29.27
C ARG A 491 -2.83 -46.91 29.69
N LYS A 492 -2.43 -47.90 28.91
CA LYS A 492 -1.99 -49.20 29.43
C LYS A 492 -0.82 -49.69 28.58
N LYS A 493 0.28 -49.91 29.30
CA LYS A 493 1.58 -50.42 28.89
C LYS A 493 1.50 -51.84 28.33
N VAL A 494 2.41 -52.09 27.37
CA VAL A 494 3.38 -53.20 27.26
C VAL A 494 2.84 -54.64 27.30
N GLY A 495 3.13 -55.37 26.21
CA GLY A 495 3.16 -56.83 26.17
C GLY A 495 3.89 -57.32 24.90
N ASN A 496 5.09 -57.86 25.10
CA ASN A 496 5.84 -58.88 24.35
C ASN A 496 5.64 -59.04 22.84
N ASN A 497 6.69 -58.80 22.05
CA ASN A 497 7.68 -59.82 21.64
C ASN A 497 8.87 -59.16 20.94
#